data_AF-A0A915A5H1-F1
#
_entry.id   AF-A0A915A5H1-F1
#
_cell.length_a   1.000
_cell.length_b   1.000
_cell.length_c   1.000
_cell.angle_alpha   90.00
_cell.angle_beta   90.00
_cell.angle_gamma   90.00
#
_symmetry.space_group_name_H-M   'P 1'
#
loop_
_entity.id
_entity.type
_entity.pdbx_description
1 polymer ?
#
loop_
_entity_poly.entity_id
_entity_poly.type
_entity_poly.pdbx_seq_one_letter_code
_entity_poly.pdbx_strand_id
1 'polypeptide(L)'
;MNSRGTVLLHYEVFGCKCRRLQLELEVLQSAATSKRSHIFRLIAYGREETKRIQYIITDCYGPSLNEIRALLPSKRFSISTSLKLSYITLECIEELHKLGFIHRGE
;
A
#
# COMPACT_ATOMS: atom_id res chain seq x y z
N MET A 1 21.07 -15.37 -6.90
CA MET A 1 20.17 -14.85 -7.96
C MET A 1 19.75 -13.44 -7.55
N ASN A 2 20.42 -12.42 -8.09
CA ASN A 2 20.21 -11.02 -7.71
C ASN A 2 19.29 -10.36 -8.75
N SER A 3 17.99 -10.65 -8.69
CA SER A 3 17.01 -9.91 -9.47
C SER A 3 16.89 -8.52 -8.83
N ARG A 4 17.32 -7.47 -9.55
CA ARG A 4 17.09 -6.07 -9.18
C ARG A 4 15.57 -5.82 -9.20
N GLY A 5 14.88 -6.15 -8.11
CA GLY A 5 13.47 -5.86 -7.93
C GLY A 5 13.30 -4.38 -7.63
N THR A 6 12.39 -3.71 -8.35
CA THR A 6 12.00 -2.33 -8.01
C THR A 6 11.25 -2.37 -6.68
N VAL A 7 11.63 -1.47 -5.77
CA VAL A 7 11.00 -1.30 -4.45
C VAL A 7 10.50 0.12 -4.29
N LEU A 8 9.51 0.32 -3.44
CA LEU A 8 9.01 1.65 -3.10
C LEU A 8 9.49 2.04 -1.71
N LEU A 9 9.97 3.28 -1.57
CA LEU A 9 10.43 3.85 -0.32
C LEU A 9 9.42 4.88 0.17
N HIS A 10 8.79 4.61 1.30
CA HIS A 10 7.97 5.60 2.00
C HIS A 10 8.81 6.12 3.17
N TYR A 11 8.78 7.42 3.43
CA TYR A 11 9.52 8.00 4.53
C TYR A 11 8.79 9.18 5.18
N GLU A 12 9.13 9.42 6.45
CA GLU A 12 8.69 10.58 7.22
C GLU A 12 9.87 11.17 7.99
N VAL A 13 9.91 12.50 8.09
CA VAL A 13 10.90 13.21 8.92
C VAL A 13 10.54 13.05 10.40
N PHE A 14 11.55 12.90 11.25
CA PHE A 14 11.36 12.80 12.69
C PHE A 14 10.65 14.03 13.27
N GLY A 15 9.69 13.78 14.15
CA GLY A 15 8.92 14.84 14.82
C GLY A 15 7.88 15.51 13.92
N CYS A 16 7.59 14.98 12.72
CA CYS A 16 6.46 15.45 11.92
C CYS A 16 5.13 15.25 12.67
N LYS A 17 4.17 16.13 12.40
CA LYS A 17 2.87 16.15 13.12
C LYS A 17 2.04 14.89 12.83
N CYS A 18 2.13 14.38 11.61
CA CYS A 18 1.38 13.22 11.16
C CYS A 18 2.26 11.99 11.27
N ARG A 19 1.82 10.95 11.98
CA ARG A 19 2.54 9.67 12.11
C ARG A 19 1.94 8.61 11.18
N ARG A 20 1.76 8.94 9.90
CA ARG A 20 1.11 8.04 8.93
C ARG A 20 1.97 6.82 8.65
N LEU A 21 3.29 7.00 8.55
CA LEU A 21 4.25 5.92 8.31
C LEU A 21 4.29 4.91 9.45
N GLN A 22 4.11 5.37 10.70
CA GLN A 22 4.04 4.47 11.85
C GLN A 22 2.80 3.57 11.76
N LEU A 23 1.63 4.15 11.45
CA LEU A 23 0.39 3.38 11.25
C LEU A 23 0.53 2.42 10.06
N GLU A 24 1.15 2.86 8.97
CA GLU A 24 1.40 2.03 7.79
C GLU A 24 2.30 0.83 8.12
N LEU A 25 3.37 1.04 8.90
CA LEU A 25 4.22 -0.03 9.38
C LEU A 25 3.45 -1.06 10.22
N GLU A 26 2.60 -0.59 11.14
CA GLU A 26 1.78 -1.47 12.00
C GLU A 26 0.80 -2.33 11.18
N VAL A 27 0.17 -1.75 10.15
CA VAL A 27 -0.70 -2.48 9.21
C VAL A 27 0.10 -3.55 8.45
N LEU A 28 1.25 -3.17 7.88
CA LEU A 28 2.07 -4.08 7.07
C LEU A 28 2.68 -5.22 7.91
N GLN A 29 3.08 -4.97 9.16
CA GLN A 29 3.54 -6.00 10.09
C GLN A 29 2.41 -6.97 10.45
N SER A 30 1.20 -6.45 10.73
CA SER A 30 0.02 -7.27 11.01
C SER A 30 -0.37 -8.13 9.80
N ALA A 31 -0.26 -7.56 8.59
CA ALA A 31 -0.49 -8.27 7.35
C ALA A 31 0.60 -9.31 7.04
N ALA A 32 1.85 -9.14 7.48
CA ALA A 32 2.91 -10.14 7.25
C ALA A 32 2.73 -11.41 8.10
N THR A 33 2.07 -11.31 9.27
CA THR A 33 1.81 -12.45 10.16
C THR A 33 0.54 -13.23 9.80
N SER A 34 -0.37 -12.58 9.09
CA SER A 34 -1.59 -13.19 8.54
C SER A 34 -1.36 -13.51 7.06
N LYS A 35 -1.69 -14.70 6.54
CA LYS A 35 -1.49 -15.00 5.10
C LYS A 35 -2.48 -14.23 4.20
N ARG A 36 -2.36 -12.90 4.12
CA ARG A 36 -3.25 -11.99 3.38
C ARG A 36 -2.62 -11.61 2.05
N SER A 37 -3.41 -11.62 0.98
CA SER A 37 -2.90 -11.48 -0.38
C SER A 37 -3.06 -10.08 -0.97
N HIS A 38 -3.88 -9.22 -0.38
CA HIS A 38 -4.19 -7.91 -0.97
C HIS A 38 -3.45 -6.73 -0.33
N ILE A 39 -2.77 -6.96 0.79
CA ILE A 39 -1.92 -5.96 1.43
C ILE A 39 -0.48 -6.19 0.98
N PHE A 40 0.21 -5.11 0.59
CA PHE A 40 1.58 -5.18 0.13
C PHE A 40 2.52 -5.76 1.19
N ARG A 41 3.57 -6.42 0.72
CA ARG A 41 4.56 -7.01 1.62
C ARG A 41 5.48 -5.93 2.16
N LEU A 42 5.71 -5.97 3.47
CA LEU A 42 6.82 -5.27 4.10
C LEU A 42 8.14 -5.95 3.71
N ILE A 43 9.03 -5.21 3.05
CA ILE A 43 10.37 -5.69 2.71
C ILE A 43 11.35 -5.34 3.82
N ALA A 44 11.35 -4.08 4.25
CA ALA A 44 12.22 -3.58 5.31
C ALA A 44 11.64 -2.30 5.93
N TYR A 45 12.15 -1.91 7.09
CA TYR A 45 11.87 -0.62 7.71
C TYR A 45 13.05 -0.21 8.58
N GLY A 46 13.17 1.09 8.86
CA GLY A 46 14.28 1.58 9.65
C GLY A 46 14.26 3.08 9.90
N ARG A 47 15.39 3.55 10.42
CA ARG A 47 15.66 4.96 10.74
C ARG A 47 17.01 5.35 10.17
N GLU A 48 17.11 6.56 9.67
CA GLU A 48 18.34 7.18 9.19
C GLU A 48 18.57 8.47 9.98
N GLU A 49 19.44 8.38 10.99
CA GLU A 49 19.67 9.43 11.97
C GLU A 49 20.28 10.69 11.34
N THR A 50 21.19 10.55 10.36
CA THR A 50 21.83 11.71 9.73
C THR A 50 20.82 12.55 8.94
N LYS A 51 19.86 11.89 8.28
CA LYS A 51 18.78 12.57 7.54
C LYS A 51 17.54 12.85 8.39
N ARG A 52 17.53 12.35 9.63
CA ARG A 52 16.40 12.42 10.57
C ARG A 52 15.10 11.89 9.97
N ILE A 53 15.15 10.74 9.30
CA ILE A 53 13.96 10.11 8.70
C ILE A 53 13.73 8.70 9.24
N GLN A 54 12.47 8.31 9.30
CA GLN A 54 12.04 6.92 9.39
C GLN A 54 11.52 6.49 8.02
N TYR A 55 11.68 5.21 7.68
CA TYR A 55 11.28 4.70 6.38
C TYR A 55 10.73 3.29 6.46
N ILE A 56 9.88 2.96 5.48
CA ILE A 56 9.49 1.58 5.15
C ILE A 56 9.79 1.34 3.67
N ILE A 57 10.10 0.09 3.35
CA ILE A 57 10.33 -0.41 2.00
C ILE A 57 9.28 -1.47 1.72
N THR A 58 8.54 -1.30 0.63
CA THR A 58 7.49 -2.21 0.17
C THR A 58 7.74 -2.65 -1.27
N ASP A 59 6.96 -3.62 -1.74
CA ASP A 59 6.88 -3.92 -3.17
C ASP A 59 6.39 -2.68 -3.95
N CYS A 60 6.92 -2.45 -5.16
CA CYS A 60 6.41 -1.37 -6.00
C CYS A 60 4.93 -1.56 -6.36
N TYR A 61 4.18 -0.47 -6.27
CA TYR A 61 2.81 -0.41 -6.77
C TYR A 61 2.84 -0.16 -8.27
N GLY A 62 1.97 -0.84 -9.01
CA GLY A 62 1.66 -0.47 -10.39
C GLY A 62 0.93 0.87 -10.46
N PRO A 63 0.53 1.30 -11.67
CA PRO A 63 -0.30 2.49 -11.82
C PRO A 63 -1.61 2.34 -11.02
N SER A 64 -2.04 3.44 -10.42
CA SER A 64 -3.32 3.54 -9.73
C SER A 64 -4.49 3.29 -10.69
N LEU A 65 -5.64 2.87 -10.15
CA LEU A 65 -6.85 2.69 -10.94
C LEU A 65 -7.27 3.96 -11.68
N ASN A 66 -6.97 5.13 -11.11
CA ASN A 66 -7.27 6.41 -11.74
C ASN A 66 -6.37 6.67 -12.96
N GLU A 67 -5.07 6.37 -12.86
CA GLU A 67 -4.13 6.45 -13.98
C GLU A 67 -4.51 5.47 -15.08
N ILE A 68 -4.79 4.21 -14.74
CA ILE A 68 -5.25 3.20 -15.71
C ILE A 68 -6.53 3.68 -16.41
N ARG A 69 -7.51 4.17 -15.64
CA ARG A 69 -8.77 4.69 -16.18
C ARG A 69 -8.54 5.86 -17.14
N ALA A 70 -7.62 6.76 -16.83
CA ALA A 70 -7.31 7.92 -17.66
C ALA A 70 -6.70 7.56 -19.01
N LEU A 71 -6.01 6.41 -19.10
CA LEU A 71 -5.45 5.88 -20.34
C LEU A 71 -6.49 5.23 -21.26
N LEU A 72 -7.70 4.94 -20.77
CA LEU A 72 -8.76 4.33 -21.58
C LEU A 72 -9.39 5.36 -22.54
N PRO A 73 -9.72 4.99 -23.78
CA PRO A 73 -10.30 5.93 -24.76
C PRO A 73 -11.56 6.66 -24.26
N SER A 74 -12.42 5.95 -23.52
CA SER A 74 -13.66 6.50 -22.94
C SER A 74 -13.49 7.04 -21.52
N LYS A 75 -12.28 6.99 -20.95
CA LYS A 75 -11.96 7.34 -19.55
C LYS A 75 -12.81 6.61 -18.51
N ARG A 76 -13.32 5.43 -18.87
CA ARG A 76 -14.22 4.60 -18.05
C ARG A 76 -13.85 3.14 -18.20
N PHE A 77 -13.92 2.41 -17.08
CA PHE A 77 -13.87 0.97 -17.11
C PHE A 77 -15.15 0.39 -17.72
N SER A 78 -15.04 -0.79 -18.34
CA SER A 78 -16.21 -1.59 -18.71
C SER A 78 -16.99 -2.01 -17.45
N ILE A 79 -18.26 -2.40 -17.61
CA ILE A 79 -19.06 -2.92 -16.49
C ILE A 79 -18.38 -4.14 -15.86
N SER A 80 -17.90 -5.08 -16.68
CA SER A 80 -17.20 -6.28 -16.20
C SER A 80 -15.96 -5.94 -15.39
N THR A 81 -15.11 -5.02 -15.87
CA THR A 81 -13.91 -4.57 -15.15
C THR A 81 -14.28 -3.88 -13.85
N SER A 82 -15.30 -3.02 -13.87
CA SER A 82 -15.76 -2.30 -12.69
C SER A 82 -16.23 -3.25 -11.60
N LEU A 83 -17.04 -4.26 -11.95
CA LEU A 83 -17.51 -5.28 -11.00
C LEU A 83 -16.36 -6.08 -10.39
N LYS A 84 -15.37 -6.49 -11.20
CA LYS A 84 -14.19 -7.21 -10.70
C LYS A 84 -13.35 -6.34 -9.75
N LEU A 85 -13.14 -5.07 -10.09
CA LEU A 85 -12.41 -4.13 -9.23
C LEU A 85 -13.16 -3.91 -7.91
N SER A 86 -14.48 -3.75 -7.95
CA SER A 86 -15.31 -3.63 -6.74
C SER A 86 -15.21 -4.87 -5.87
N TYR A 87 -15.27 -6.07 -6.46
CA TYR A 87 -15.13 -7.33 -5.73
C TYR A 87 -13.78 -7.42 -5.01
N ILE A 88 -12.67 -7.22 -5.72
CA ILE A 88 -11.32 -7.24 -5.13
C ILE A 88 -11.19 -6.16 -4.05
N THR A 89 -11.71 -4.95 -4.29
CA THR A 89 -11.66 -3.86 -3.31
C THR A 89 -12.38 -4.22 -2.02
N LEU A 90 -13.53 -4.90 -2.11
CA LEU A 90 -14.25 -5.39 -0.94
C LEU A 90 -13.46 -6.46 -0.18
N GLU A 91 -12.81 -7.39 -0.88
CA GLU A 91 -11.90 -8.37 -0.26
C GLU A 91 -10.73 -7.66 0.46
N CYS A 92 -10.09 -6.67 -0.16
CA CYS A 92 -9.02 -5.88 0.47
C CYS A 92 -9.50 -5.21 1.76
N ILE A 93 -10.69 -4.59 1.73
CA ILE A 93 -11.27 -3.91 2.90
C ILE A 93 -11.59 -4.91 4.01
N GLU A 94 -12.18 -6.05 3.67
CA GLU A 94 -12.45 -7.12 4.62
C GLU A 94 -11.16 -7.63 5.26
N GLU A 95 -10.10 -7.83 4.47
CA GLU A 95 -8.79 -8.22 5.00
C GLU A 95 -8.26 -7.18 6.00
N LEU A 96 -8.30 -5.90 5.65
CA LEU A 96 -7.85 -4.82 6.53
C LEU A 96 -8.66 -4.78 7.84
N HIS A 97 -9.99 -4.93 7.76
CA HIS A 97 -10.86 -4.95 8.92
C HIS A 97 -10.58 -6.16 9.83
N LYS A 98 -10.29 -7.33 9.26
CA LYS A 98 -9.89 -8.52 10.04
C LYS A 98 -8.55 -8.35 10.76
N LEU A 99 -7.71 -7.39 10.34
CA LEU A 99 -6.48 -7.00 11.05
C LEU A 99 -6.74 -5.95 12.14
N GLY A 100 -7.97 -5.44 12.26
CA GLY A 100 -8.35 -4.43 13.24
C GLY A 100 -8.17 -2.98 12.79
N PHE A 101 -7.87 -2.74 11.51
CA PHE A 101 -7.62 -1.40 10.97
C PHE A 101 -8.78 -0.91 10.10
N ILE A 102 -8.95 0.41 9.99
CA ILE A 102 -9.96 1.06 9.14
C ILE A 102 -9.25 1.99 8.16
N HIS A 103 -9.51 1.84 6.86
CA HIS A 103 -8.80 2.58 5.80
C HIS A 103 -9.03 4.10 5.87
N ARG A 104 -10.22 4.56 6.26
CA ARG A 104 -10.68 5.97 6.43
C ARG A 104 -10.44 6.97 5.28
N GLY A 105 -9.72 6.60 4.21
CA GLY A 105 -9.61 7.32 2.94
C GLY A 105 -8.55 8.44 2.87
N GLU A 106 -7.92 8.54 1.69
CA GLU A 106 -7.89 9.72 0.80
C GLU A 106 -8.26 9.25 -0.61
#